data_AF-X1DGP1-F1
#
_entry.id   AF-X1DGP1-F1
#
_cell.length_a   1.000
_cell.length_b   1.000
_cell.length_c   1.000
_cell.angle_alpha   90.00
_cell.angle_beta   90.00
_cell.angle_gamma   90.00
#
_symmetry.space_group_name_H-M   'P 1'
#
loop_
_entity.id
_entity.type
_entity.pdbx_description
1 polymer ?
#
loop_
_entity_poly.entity_id
_entity_poly.type
_entity_poly.pdbx_seq_one_letter_code
_entity_poly.pdbx_strand_id
1 'polypeptide(L)'
;MIETDISRAILEEYNRRLLEHLENDVVIVGAGPAGLVAGYYLAKARAKTTILEKRLSIGGGIWGGAAGYNVIAVEDKDILDEFGITAKKQTCAMGKDLYITDAIEFATALAYKAKKAA
;
A
#
# COMPACT_ATOMS: atom_id res chain seq x y z
N MET A 1 4.20 33.96 12.84
CA MET A 1 2.83 33.57 13.25
C MET A 1 2.80 32.06 13.06
N ILE A 2 2.23 31.26 13.98
CA ILE A 2 2.41 29.80 13.91
C ILE A 2 1.89 29.21 12.58
N GLU A 3 0.87 29.81 12.00
CA GLU A 3 0.26 29.47 10.72
C GLU A 3 1.22 29.68 9.53
N THR A 4 2.04 30.74 9.55
CA THR A 4 3.06 30.97 8.53
C THR A 4 4.17 29.95 8.61
N ASP A 5 4.53 29.53 9.82
CA ASP A 5 5.60 28.56 10.06
C ASP A 5 5.16 27.14 9.69
N ILE A 6 3.91 26.76 10.01
CA ILE A 6 3.30 25.50 9.56
C ILE A 6 3.27 25.41 8.03
N SER A 7 2.80 26.48 7.38
CA SER A 7 2.70 26.51 5.91
C SER A 7 4.07 26.38 5.25
N ARG A 8 5.08 27.09 5.80
CA ARG A 8 6.46 27.02 5.34
C ARG A 8 7.02 25.60 5.48
N ALA A 9 6.84 24.96 6.64
CA ALA A 9 7.35 23.61 6.89
C ALA A 9 6.77 22.58 5.91
N ILE A 10 5.48 22.65 5.60
CA ILE A 10 4.83 21.75 4.63
C ILE A 10 5.40 21.96 3.22
N LEU A 11 5.54 23.21 2.78
CA LEU A 11 6.01 23.54 1.43
C LEU A 11 7.49 23.17 1.23
N GLU A 12 8.34 23.46 2.22
CA GLU A 12 9.77 23.14 2.17
C GLU A 12 9.98 21.62 2.12
N GLU A 13 9.31 20.87 2.98
CA GLU A 13 9.44 19.41 3.02
C GLU A 13 8.90 18.74 1.74
N TYR A 14 7.77 19.20 1.22
CA TYR A 14 7.21 18.63 -0.02
C TYR A 14 8.11 18.92 -1.22
N ASN A 15 8.61 20.15 -1.36
CA ASN A 15 9.52 20.52 -2.44
C ASN A 15 10.84 19.76 -2.35
N ARG A 16 11.40 19.58 -1.15
CA ARG A 16 12.59 18.74 -0.94
C ARG A 16 12.36 17.33 -1.46
N ARG A 17 11.26 16.69 -1.04
CA ARG A 17 10.90 15.34 -1.50
C ARG A 17 10.67 15.26 -3.00
N LEU A 18 10.05 16.29 -3.60
CA LEU A 18 9.81 16.34 -5.03
C LEU A 18 11.13 16.42 -5.82
N LEU A 19 12.05 17.31 -5.41
CA LEU A 19 13.38 17.44 -6.01
C LEU A 19 14.19 16.14 -5.87
N GLU A 20 14.14 15.50 -4.69
CA GLU A 20 14.78 14.21 -4.46
C GLU A 20 14.26 13.13 -5.41
N HIS A 21 13.01 13.16 -5.85
CA HIS A 21 12.42 12.14 -6.71
C HIS A 21 12.26 12.58 -8.18
N LEU A 22 13.02 13.58 -8.63
CA LEU A 22 13.10 13.90 -10.07
C LEU A 22 13.78 12.78 -10.88
N GLU A 23 14.69 12.05 -10.25
CA GLU A 23 15.36 10.87 -10.81
C GLU A 23 15.05 9.66 -9.94
N ASN A 24 14.57 8.56 -10.53
CA ASN A 24 14.22 7.33 -9.83
C ASN A 24 14.76 6.12 -10.59
N ASP A 25 15.06 5.05 -9.86
CA ASP A 25 15.37 3.76 -10.46
C ASP A 25 14.11 3.12 -11.07
N VAL A 26 12.98 3.26 -10.35
CA VAL A 26 11.69 2.70 -10.75
C VAL A 26 10.56 3.68 -10.47
N VAL A 27 9.64 3.79 -11.43
CA VAL A 27 8.37 4.51 -11.26
C VAL A 27 7.22 3.53 -11.46
N ILE A 28 6.38 3.38 -10.44
CA ILE A 28 5.17 2.56 -10.45
C ILE A 28 3.97 3.45 -10.68
N VAL A 29 3.13 3.11 -11.67
CA VAL A 29 1.88 3.82 -11.94
C VAL A 29 0.70 3.01 -11.38
N GLY A 30 0.07 3.55 -10.34
CA GLY A 30 -1.06 2.98 -9.62
C GLY A 30 -0.69 2.46 -8.24
N ALA A 31 -1.32 3.01 -7.19
CA ALA A 31 -1.13 2.58 -5.80
C ALA A 31 -2.21 1.57 -5.37
N GLY A 32 -2.54 0.61 -6.24
CA GLY A 32 -3.35 -0.55 -5.89
C GLY A 32 -2.55 -1.62 -5.13
N PRO A 33 -3.14 -2.81 -4.86
CA PRO A 33 -2.48 -3.85 -4.08
C PRO A 33 -1.14 -4.27 -4.69
N ALA A 34 -1.13 -4.56 -6.01
CA ALA A 34 0.08 -4.95 -6.72
C ALA A 34 1.15 -3.85 -6.71
N GLY A 35 0.77 -2.60 -6.92
CA GLY A 35 1.70 -1.47 -6.92
C GLY A 35 2.31 -1.20 -5.54
N LEU A 36 1.51 -1.31 -4.48
CA LEU A 36 1.98 -1.16 -3.10
C LEU A 36 2.93 -2.30 -2.70
N VAL A 37 2.61 -3.55 -3.03
CA VAL A 37 3.48 -4.70 -2.76
C VAL A 37 4.78 -4.62 -3.57
N ALA A 38 4.71 -4.26 -4.85
CA ALA A 38 5.90 -4.05 -5.68
C ALA A 38 6.79 -2.94 -5.11
N GLY A 39 6.21 -1.79 -4.74
CA GLY A 39 6.94 -0.68 -4.12
C GLY A 39 7.57 -1.06 -2.80
N TYR A 40 6.89 -1.87 -1.97
CA TYR A 40 7.44 -2.41 -0.73
C TYR A 40 8.72 -3.22 -0.95
N TYR A 41 8.70 -4.21 -1.86
CA TYR A 41 9.87 -5.04 -2.09
C TYR A 41 11.01 -4.28 -2.80
N LEU A 42 10.69 -3.38 -3.73
CA LEU A 42 11.70 -2.53 -4.38
C LEU A 42 12.39 -1.59 -3.38
N ALA A 43 11.63 -0.99 -2.47
CA ALA A 43 12.18 -0.16 -1.40
C ALA A 43 13.08 -0.98 -0.45
N LYS A 44 12.66 -2.21 -0.08
CA LYS A 44 13.52 -3.14 0.70
C LYS A 44 14.79 -3.52 -0.03
N ALA A 45 14.74 -3.61 -1.36
CA ALA A 45 15.91 -3.84 -2.21
C ALA A 45 16.76 -2.56 -2.42
N ARG A 46 16.43 -1.45 -1.75
CA ARG A 46 17.09 -0.14 -1.83
C ARG A 46 17.02 0.52 -3.20
N ALA A 47 16.06 0.12 -4.03
CA ALA A 47 15.76 0.84 -5.28
C ALA A 47 14.97 2.11 -4.96
N LYS A 48 15.42 3.24 -5.50
CA LYS A 48 14.75 4.53 -5.38
C LYS A 48 13.45 4.49 -6.20
N THR A 49 12.34 4.27 -5.50
CA THR A 49 11.06 3.93 -6.10
C THR A 49 10.02 5.01 -5.83
N THR A 50 9.41 5.53 -6.89
CA THR A 50 8.26 6.43 -6.80
C THR A 50 6.98 5.71 -7.21
N ILE A 51 5.93 5.81 -6.39
CA ILE A 51 4.57 5.36 -6.75
C ILE A 51 3.72 6.58 -7.07
N LEU A 52 3.13 6.61 -8.27
CA LEU A 52 2.21 7.65 -8.71
C LEU A 52 0.79 7.10 -8.71
N GLU A 53 -0.13 7.77 -8.02
CA GLU A 53 -1.55 7.44 -8.00
C GLU A 53 -2.37 8.66 -8.44
N LYS A 54 -3.41 8.41 -9.23
CA LYS A 54 -4.29 9.45 -9.75
C LYS A 54 -5.22 10.00 -8.66
N ARG A 55 -5.65 9.16 -7.72
CA ARG A 55 -6.57 9.53 -6.62
C ARG A 55 -5.80 10.01 -5.39
N LEU A 56 -6.44 10.83 -4.56
CA LEU A 56 -5.92 11.16 -3.24
C LEU A 56 -5.81 9.92 -2.34
N SER A 57 -6.75 8.98 -2.51
CA SER A 57 -6.73 7.70 -1.81
C SER A 57 -5.92 6.65 -2.58
N ILE A 58 -5.05 5.98 -1.85
CA ILE A 58 -4.33 4.77 -2.30
C ILE A 58 -5.16 3.51 -2.00
N GLY A 59 -4.65 2.33 -2.35
CA GLY A 59 -5.30 1.04 -2.16
C GLY A 59 -6.16 0.58 -3.35
N GLY A 60 -6.41 1.44 -4.33
CA GLY A 60 -7.14 1.07 -5.55
C GLY A 60 -8.53 0.49 -5.26
N GLY A 61 -8.83 -0.67 -5.84
CA GLY A 61 -10.13 -1.35 -5.72
C GLY A 61 -10.33 -2.19 -4.45
N ILE A 62 -9.36 -2.21 -3.52
CA ILE A 62 -9.39 -3.10 -2.33
C ILE A 62 -10.56 -2.76 -1.39
N TRP A 63 -10.80 -1.47 -1.15
CA TRP A 63 -11.66 -0.98 -0.07
C TRP A 63 -13.08 -1.54 -0.04
N GLY A 64 -13.67 -1.80 -1.20
CA GLY A 64 -15.05 -2.29 -1.32
C GLY A 64 -15.19 -3.80 -1.31
N GLY A 65 -14.07 -4.54 -1.24
CA GLY A 65 -14.03 -5.99 -1.43
C GLY A 65 -14.76 -6.42 -2.71
N ALA A 66 -15.66 -7.40 -2.61
CA ALA A 66 -16.44 -7.90 -3.75
C ALA A 66 -17.90 -7.46 -3.62
N ALA A 67 -18.45 -6.81 -4.65
CA ALA A 67 -19.85 -6.35 -4.67
C ALA A 67 -20.28 -5.50 -3.44
N GLY A 68 -19.34 -4.77 -2.82
CA GLY A 68 -19.58 -3.97 -1.62
C GLY A 68 -19.47 -4.76 -0.31
N TYR A 69 -19.26 -6.07 -0.37
CA TYR A 69 -18.86 -6.87 0.78
C TYR A 69 -17.37 -6.65 1.04
N ASN A 70 -17.04 -5.87 2.07
CA ASN A 70 -15.70 -5.41 2.43
C ASN A 70 -14.80 -6.52 3.03
N VAL A 71 -14.79 -7.68 2.40
CA VAL A 71 -14.03 -8.86 2.77
C VAL A 71 -13.23 -9.34 1.56
N ILE A 72 -12.00 -9.78 1.80
CA ILE A 72 -11.07 -10.25 0.78
C ILE A 72 -10.70 -11.69 1.10
N ALA A 73 -10.56 -12.49 0.05
CA ALA A 73 -10.00 -13.83 0.11
C ALA A 73 -8.65 -13.84 -0.61
N VAL A 74 -7.63 -14.42 0.02
CA VAL A 74 -6.30 -14.62 -0.56
C VAL A 74 -5.95 -16.11 -0.47
N GLU A 75 -5.28 -16.65 -1.50
CA GLU A 75 -4.83 -18.04 -1.50
C GLU A 75 -3.52 -18.24 -0.70
N ASP A 76 -2.65 -17.22 -0.72
CA ASP A 76 -1.34 -17.24 -0.10
C ASP A 76 -1.33 -16.48 1.25
N LYS A 77 -0.77 -17.11 2.28
CA LYS A 77 -0.65 -16.55 3.63
C LYS A 77 0.62 -15.73 3.82
N ASP A 78 1.67 -15.96 3.02
CA ASP A 78 3.00 -15.40 3.28
C ASP A 78 2.98 -13.87 3.28
N ILE A 79 2.27 -13.28 2.31
CA ILE A 79 2.09 -11.83 2.24
C ILE A 79 1.26 -11.29 3.42
N LEU A 80 0.28 -12.04 3.88
CA LEU A 80 -0.55 -11.64 5.03
C LEU A 80 0.30 -11.60 6.30
N ASP A 81 1.15 -12.61 6.49
CA ASP A 81 2.03 -12.71 7.65
C ASP A 81 3.12 -11.62 7.64
N GLU A 82 3.78 -11.40 6.50
CA GLU A 82 4.81 -10.35 6.36
C GLU A 82 4.24 -8.95 6.63
N PHE A 83 3.01 -8.72 6.18
CA PHE A 83 2.31 -7.45 6.38
C PHE A 83 1.57 -7.37 7.72
N GLY A 84 1.51 -8.46 8.49
CA GLY A 84 0.85 -8.51 9.80
C GLY A 84 -0.67 -8.37 9.71
N ILE A 85 -1.27 -8.94 8.66
CA ILE A 85 -2.70 -8.88 8.37
C ILE A 85 -3.39 -10.10 8.98
N THR A 86 -4.44 -9.84 9.76
CA THR A 86 -5.25 -10.88 10.39
C THR A 86 -6.14 -11.56 9.36
N ALA A 87 -6.04 -12.88 9.25
CA ALA A 87 -6.91 -13.64 8.35
C ALA A 87 -7.41 -14.92 8.99
N LYS A 88 -8.68 -15.23 8.69
CA LYS A 88 -9.31 -16.50 9.05
C LYS A 88 -9.13 -17.50 7.91
N LYS A 89 -8.54 -18.66 8.22
CA LYS A 89 -8.47 -19.78 7.28
C LYS A 89 -9.86 -20.38 7.05
N GLN A 90 -10.22 -20.60 5.79
CA GLN A 90 -11.44 -21.26 5.35
C GLN A 90 -11.14 -22.19 4.17
N THR A 91 -11.41 -23.48 4.31
CA THR A 91 -11.27 -24.43 3.22
C THR A 91 -12.52 -24.35 2.33
N CYS A 92 -12.32 -24.10 1.03
CA CYS A 92 -13.41 -24.02 0.06
C CYS A 92 -13.91 -25.42 -0.34
N ALA A 93 -15.04 -25.49 -1.04
CA ALA A 93 -15.64 -26.75 -1.49
C ALA A 93 -14.72 -27.60 -2.39
N MET A 94 -13.70 -27.00 -3.00
CA MET A 94 -12.70 -27.67 -3.82
C MET A 94 -11.48 -28.16 -3.01
N GLY A 95 -11.52 -28.09 -1.67
CA GLY A 95 -10.43 -28.52 -0.79
C GLY A 95 -9.23 -27.58 -0.74
N LYS A 96 -9.30 -26.40 -1.39
CA LYS A 96 -8.25 -25.37 -1.29
C LYS A 96 -8.49 -24.49 -0.08
N ASP A 97 -7.41 -24.10 0.56
CA ASP A 97 -7.46 -23.14 1.66
C ASP A 97 -7.50 -21.70 1.14
N LEU A 98 -8.40 -20.91 1.71
CA LEU A 98 -8.49 -19.46 1.51
C LEU A 98 -8.30 -18.76 2.84
N TYR A 99 -7.69 -17.60 2.80
CA TYR A 99 -7.47 -16.73 3.94
C TYR A 99 -8.35 -15.50 3.79
N ILE A 100 -9.31 -15.38 4.70
CA ILE A 100 -10.36 -14.36 4.67
C ILE A 100 -9.98 -13.22 5.61
N THR A 101 -9.88 -12.01 5.08
CA THR A 101 -9.47 -10.79 5.82
C THR A 101 -10.42 -9.64 5.55
N ASP A 102 -10.46 -8.69 6.49
CA ASP A 102 -11.14 -7.41 6.28
C ASP A 102 -10.40 -6.58 5.21
N ALA A 103 -11.17 -5.93 4.33
CA ALA A 103 -10.62 -5.16 3.22
C ALA A 103 -9.88 -3.88 3.67
N ILE A 104 -10.32 -3.26 4.75
CA ILE A 104 -9.71 -2.04 5.32
C ILE A 104 -8.38 -2.41 5.95
N GLU A 105 -8.33 -3.48 6.74
CA GLU A 105 -7.08 -3.99 7.31
C GLU A 105 -6.05 -4.29 6.22
N PHE A 106 -6.45 -5.01 5.17
CA PHE A 106 -5.57 -5.35 4.06
C PHE A 106 -5.05 -4.09 3.34
N ALA A 107 -5.94 -3.15 2.97
CA ALA A 107 -5.55 -1.91 2.28
C ALA A 107 -4.59 -1.06 3.13
N THR A 108 -4.91 -0.88 4.40
CA THR A 108 -4.14 -0.03 5.33
C THR A 108 -2.79 -0.65 5.68
N ALA A 109 -2.71 -1.97 5.86
CA ALA A 109 -1.47 -2.68 6.12
C ALA A 109 -0.51 -2.58 4.93
N LEU A 110 -1.00 -2.84 3.69
CA LEU A 110 -0.19 -2.69 2.48
C LEU A 110 0.36 -1.27 2.35
N ALA A 111 -0.52 -0.27 2.48
CA ALA A 111 -0.14 1.14 2.42
C ALA A 111 0.92 1.52 3.47
N TYR A 112 0.68 1.13 4.72
CA TYR A 112 1.57 1.45 5.84
C TYR A 112 2.94 0.81 5.67
N LYS A 113 2.98 -0.49 5.34
CA LYS A 113 4.22 -1.24 5.16
C LYS A 113 5.02 -0.72 3.96
N ALA A 114 4.36 -0.46 2.83
CA ALA A 114 5.00 0.14 1.66
C ALA A 114 5.63 1.50 2.00
N LYS A 115 4.91 2.38 2.73
CA LYS A 115 5.45 3.68 3.10
C LYS A 115 6.60 3.61 4.10
N LYS A 116 6.61 2.61 4.99
CA LYS A 116 7.67 2.38 5.98
C LYS A 116 8.92 1.70 5.42
N ALA A 117 8.80 1.00 4.31
CA ALA A 117 9.93 0.37 3.63
C ALA A 117 10.79 1.38 2.85
N ALA A 118 10.19 2.50 2.44
CA ALA A 118 10.84 3.60 1.71
C ALA A 118 11.56 4.59 2.63
#